data_AF-A0A1Q5R8U6-F1
#
_entry.id   AF-A0A1Q5R8U6-F1
#
_cell.length_a   1.000
_cell.length_b   1.000
_cell.length_c   1.000
_cell.angle_alpha   90.00
_cell.angle_beta   90.00
_cell.angle_gamma   90.00
#
_symmetry.space_group_name_H-M   'P 1'
#
loop_
_entity.id
_entity.type
_entity.pdbx_description
1 polymer ?
#
loop_
_entity_poly.entity_id
_entity_poly.type
_entity_poly.pdbx_seq_one_letter_code
_entity_poly.pdbx_strand_id
1 'polypeptide(L)'
;MAGVTQQEPQSAADYDDRTTAAVKSVLIEIGQILGSFAGKFAVIGGAVPWLLLNNEEMPHVGSLDVDLSLDAEALGYGQYALLVEELMKHGYAQRDQLRPFQLVRSVLAPDDDPAIDVIVDFLMPRNATIVKNRPPLVAEFAVQRADGADLALRFHELVVVVGPMPNGGTNRVEIAVCSIPALLAMKGHALQGRYKQKDAYDIYYCIRNYAGGPEALAELCKPLLAEESAVKGYAFIAQKFEAIDSYGPTCVRRFVQDTSILAARTPEQWQQDAFGQVDAWLRALGLRN
;
A
#
# COMPACT_ATOMS: atom_id res chain seq x y z
N MET A 1 9.94 7.41 30.40
CA MET A 1 9.88 6.03 29.89
C MET A 1 10.29 6.08 28.43
N ALA A 2 11.36 5.41 28.04
CA ALA A 2 11.80 5.40 26.65
C ALA A 2 10.71 4.70 25.82
N GLY A 3 10.08 5.43 24.90
CA GLY A 3 9.12 4.86 23.97
C GLY A 3 9.82 3.78 23.17
N VAL A 4 9.28 2.56 23.20
CA VAL A 4 9.69 1.50 22.30
C VAL A 4 9.34 2.02 20.90
N THR A 5 10.34 2.49 20.15
CA THR A 5 10.19 2.67 18.71
C THR A 5 9.85 1.29 18.16
N GLN A 6 8.59 1.09 17.79
CA GLN A 6 8.14 -0.12 17.13
C GLN A 6 9.03 -0.29 15.89
N GLN A 7 9.85 -1.33 15.88
CA GLN A 7 10.82 -1.54 14.82
C GLN A 7 10.05 -1.82 13.53
N GLU A 8 10.37 -1.10 12.45
CA GLU A 8 9.68 -1.28 11.17
C GLU A 8 9.89 -2.72 10.67
N PRO A 9 8.83 -3.46 10.30
CA PRO A 9 8.92 -4.86 9.87
C PRO A 9 9.93 -5.04 8.73
N GLN A 10 10.75 -6.09 8.84
CA GLN A 10 11.81 -6.40 7.86
C GLN A 10 11.71 -7.83 7.32
N SER A 11 10.89 -8.69 7.93
CA SER A 11 10.68 -10.07 7.50
C SER A 11 9.21 -10.32 7.16
N ALA A 12 8.94 -11.24 6.24
CA ALA A 12 7.60 -11.72 5.99
C ALA A 12 6.96 -12.37 7.24
N ALA A 13 7.75 -12.88 8.18
CA ALA A 13 7.25 -13.43 9.45
C ALA A 13 6.70 -12.36 10.42
N ASP A 14 7.02 -11.09 10.17
CA ASP A 14 6.49 -9.96 10.95
C ASP A 14 5.04 -9.62 10.55
N TYR A 15 4.48 -10.32 9.56
CA TYR A 15 3.11 -10.15 9.08
C TYR A 15 2.30 -11.41 9.38
N ASP A 16 1.28 -11.24 10.21
CA ASP A 16 0.39 -12.32 10.60
C ASP A 16 -1.01 -12.18 9.98
N ASP A 17 -1.69 -13.32 9.81
CA ASP A 17 -3.02 -13.39 9.20
C ASP A 17 -4.07 -12.62 10.00
N ARG A 18 -3.90 -12.56 11.34
CA ARG A 18 -4.85 -11.92 12.24
C ARG A 18 -4.81 -10.40 12.09
N THR A 19 -3.63 -9.81 11.96
CA THR A 19 -3.47 -8.38 11.64
C THR A 19 -3.97 -8.09 10.22
N THR A 20 -3.69 -8.95 9.24
CA THR A 20 -4.19 -8.77 7.87
C THR A 20 -5.73 -8.81 7.81
N ALA A 21 -6.37 -9.69 8.58
CA ALA A 21 -7.82 -9.74 8.72
C ALA A 21 -8.39 -8.47 9.37
N ALA A 22 -7.71 -7.92 10.38
CA ALA A 22 -8.09 -6.65 11.00
C ALA A 22 -7.98 -5.47 10.00
N VAL A 23 -6.89 -5.41 9.22
CA VAL A 23 -6.72 -4.41 8.15
C VAL A 23 -7.85 -4.50 7.12
N LYS A 24 -8.21 -5.71 6.68
CA LYS A 24 -9.35 -5.91 5.76
C LYS A 24 -10.67 -5.44 6.39
N SER A 25 -10.89 -5.72 7.67
CA SER A 25 -12.08 -5.27 8.40
C SER A 25 -12.17 -3.74 8.47
N VAL A 26 -11.06 -3.06 8.76
CA VAL A 26 -10.96 -1.59 8.78
C VAL A 26 -11.14 -0.99 7.39
N LEU A 27 -10.61 -1.61 6.33
CA LEU A 27 -10.85 -1.17 4.95
C LEU A 27 -12.34 -1.20 4.57
N ILE A 28 -13.06 -2.24 4.99
CA ILE A 28 -14.51 -2.35 4.77
C ILE A 28 -15.26 -1.24 5.52
N GLU A 29 -14.90 -1.00 6.79
CA GLU A 29 -15.49 0.07 7.60
C GLU A 29 -15.22 1.45 6.99
N ILE A 30 -14.00 1.72 6.54
CA ILE A 30 -13.63 2.96 5.82
C ILE A 30 -14.49 3.12 4.56
N GLY A 31 -14.63 2.08 3.75
CA GLY A 31 -15.45 2.14 2.53
C GLY A 31 -16.92 2.49 2.83
N GLN A 32 -17.44 2.04 3.98
CA GLN A 32 -18.79 2.36 4.42
C GLN A 32 -18.91 3.79 4.94
N ILE A 33 -18.00 4.22 5.83
CA ILE A 33 -18.03 5.56 6.44
C ILE A 33 -17.79 6.63 5.38
N LEU A 34 -16.84 6.38 4.47
CA LEU A 34 -16.42 7.34 3.46
C LEU A 34 -17.20 7.21 2.14
N GLY A 35 -18.35 6.54 2.13
CA GLY A 35 -19.16 6.37 0.91
C GLY A 35 -19.54 7.69 0.23
N SER A 36 -19.80 8.76 0.98
CA SER A 36 -20.05 10.10 0.43
C SER A 36 -18.82 10.80 -0.14
N PHE A 37 -17.63 10.24 0.06
CA PHE A 37 -16.34 10.71 -0.45
C PHE A 37 -15.82 9.82 -1.59
N ALA A 38 -16.65 8.95 -2.15
CA ALA A 38 -16.29 8.14 -3.31
C ALA A 38 -15.70 9.01 -4.44
N GLY A 39 -14.61 8.52 -5.04
CA GLY A 39 -13.84 9.25 -6.05
C GLY A 39 -12.88 10.32 -5.51
N LYS A 40 -12.82 10.55 -4.19
CA LYS A 40 -11.90 11.52 -3.56
C LYS A 40 -10.73 10.87 -2.81
N PHE A 41 -10.69 9.54 -2.76
CA PHE A 41 -9.60 8.78 -2.17
C PHE A 41 -9.46 7.43 -2.86
N ALA A 42 -8.27 6.84 -2.78
CA ALA A 42 -7.99 5.48 -3.23
C ALA A 42 -7.08 4.77 -2.23
N VAL A 43 -7.29 3.47 -2.05
CA VAL A 43 -6.38 2.60 -1.29
C VAL A 43 -5.09 2.44 -2.08
N ILE A 44 -3.96 2.65 -1.41
CA ILE A 44 -2.62 2.45 -1.96
C ILE A 44 -1.78 1.54 -1.04
N GLY A 45 -0.49 1.43 -1.31
CA GLY A 45 0.45 0.79 -0.39
C GLY A 45 0.32 -0.74 -0.33
N GLY A 46 0.60 -1.30 0.84
CA GLY A 46 0.75 -2.76 1.02
C GLY A 46 -0.55 -3.56 0.91
N ALA A 47 -1.71 -2.89 0.89
CA ALA A 47 -3.01 -3.53 0.75
C ALA A 47 -3.33 -3.95 -0.69
N VAL A 48 -2.81 -3.20 -1.65
CA VAL A 48 -3.16 -3.32 -3.07
C VAL A 48 -2.87 -4.72 -3.65
N PRO A 49 -1.70 -5.35 -3.41
CA PRO A 49 -1.40 -6.64 -4.02
C PRO A 49 -2.40 -7.74 -3.66
N TRP A 50 -2.85 -7.81 -2.40
CA TRP A 50 -3.82 -8.84 -1.99
C TRP A 50 -5.27 -8.48 -2.28
N LEU A 51 -5.57 -7.22 -2.54
CA LEU A 51 -6.89 -6.79 -3.04
C LEU A 51 -7.08 -7.12 -4.53
N LEU A 52 -6.02 -7.02 -5.34
CA LEU A 52 -6.10 -7.15 -6.80
C LEU A 52 -5.55 -8.47 -7.35
N LEU A 53 -4.55 -9.08 -6.71
CA LEU A 53 -3.80 -10.24 -7.22
C LEU A 53 -3.81 -11.42 -6.25
N ASN A 54 -4.94 -11.66 -5.58
CA ASN A 54 -5.06 -12.78 -4.65
C ASN A 54 -4.71 -14.10 -5.37
N ASN A 55 -3.63 -14.75 -4.96
CA ASN A 55 -3.14 -16.01 -5.51
C ASN A 55 -3.12 -17.06 -4.39
N GLU A 56 -3.89 -18.13 -4.56
CA GLU A 56 -3.99 -19.21 -3.56
C GLU A 56 -2.70 -20.02 -3.42
N GLU A 57 -1.93 -20.18 -4.50
CA GLU A 57 -0.67 -20.94 -4.48
C GLU A 57 0.48 -20.15 -3.85
N MET A 58 0.42 -18.82 -3.94
CA MET A 58 1.40 -17.92 -3.34
C MET A 58 0.67 -16.71 -2.75
N PRO A 59 0.07 -16.83 -1.56
CA PRO A 59 -0.59 -15.72 -0.91
C PRO A 59 0.38 -14.58 -0.62
N HIS A 60 -0.11 -13.35 -0.70
CA HIS A 60 0.64 -12.19 -0.26
C HIS A 60 0.75 -12.17 1.26
N VAL A 61 1.85 -11.63 1.80
CA VAL A 61 2.11 -11.49 3.25
C VAL A 61 1.12 -10.56 3.99
N GLY A 62 0.23 -9.88 3.28
CA GLY A 62 -0.66 -8.87 3.86
C GLY A 62 -0.03 -7.49 4.11
N SER A 63 -0.67 -6.68 4.95
CA SER A 63 -0.20 -5.36 5.42
C SER A 63 -0.57 -5.18 6.89
N LEU A 64 0.11 -4.27 7.59
CA LEU A 64 -0.17 -3.94 8.99
C LEU A 64 -0.99 -2.64 9.15
N ASP A 65 -1.07 -1.87 8.07
CA ASP A 65 -1.63 -0.54 7.98
C ASP A 65 -2.53 -0.41 6.75
N VAL A 66 -3.36 0.64 6.76
CA VAL A 66 -4.16 1.09 5.63
C VAL A 66 -3.58 2.40 5.12
N ASP A 67 -3.11 2.43 3.88
CA ASP A 67 -2.67 3.66 3.23
C ASP A 67 -3.78 4.21 2.31
N LEU A 68 -4.18 5.46 2.51
CA LEU A 68 -5.14 6.16 1.65
C LEU A 68 -4.46 7.32 0.93
N SER A 69 -4.49 7.31 -0.40
CA SER A 69 -4.17 8.51 -1.20
C SER A 69 -5.42 9.38 -1.32
N LEU A 70 -5.30 10.65 -0.97
CA LEU A 70 -6.38 11.63 -0.98
C LEU A 70 -6.28 12.57 -2.17
N ASP A 71 -7.42 12.89 -2.77
CA ASP A 71 -7.55 13.96 -3.74
C ASP A 71 -7.47 15.32 -3.04
N ALA A 72 -6.29 15.93 -3.04
CA ALA A 72 -6.09 17.21 -2.37
C ALA A 72 -6.95 18.35 -2.94
N GLU A 73 -7.31 18.29 -4.22
CA GLU A 73 -8.14 19.31 -4.87
C GLU A 73 -9.62 19.09 -4.56
N ALA A 74 -10.12 17.87 -4.76
CA ALA A 74 -11.53 17.53 -4.49
C ALA A 74 -11.87 17.55 -2.99
N LEU A 75 -10.87 17.41 -2.12
CA LEU A 75 -10.99 17.56 -0.67
C LEU A 75 -10.61 18.98 -0.17
N GLY A 76 -10.48 19.93 -1.09
CA GLY A 76 -10.36 21.36 -0.76
C GLY A 76 -11.55 21.91 0.03
N TYR A 77 -11.45 23.19 0.42
CA TYR A 77 -12.54 23.92 1.10
C TYR A 77 -13.12 23.21 2.35
N GLY A 78 -12.27 22.48 3.08
CA GLY A 78 -12.65 21.83 4.34
C GLY A 78 -13.29 20.44 4.21
N GLN A 79 -13.46 19.93 2.98
CA GLN A 79 -13.94 18.56 2.76
C GLN A 79 -13.02 17.49 3.37
N TYR A 80 -11.70 17.73 3.37
CA TYR A 80 -10.76 16.89 4.11
C TYR A 80 -11.06 16.82 5.62
N ALA A 81 -11.42 17.95 6.24
CA ALA A 81 -11.73 17.97 7.67
C ALA A 81 -12.98 17.13 7.96
N LEU A 82 -14.01 17.27 7.12
CA LEU A 82 -15.23 16.46 7.22
C LEU A 82 -14.94 14.96 7.07
N LEU A 83 -14.05 14.57 6.16
CA LEU A 83 -13.63 13.17 5.97
C LEU A 83 -13.02 12.59 7.26
N VAL A 84 -12.09 13.34 7.87
CA VAL A 84 -11.40 12.93 9.10
C VAL A 84 -12.35 12.91 10.29
N GLU A 85 -13.17 13.95 10.44
CA GLU A 85 -14.20 14.02 11.49
C GLU A 85 -15.19 12.87 11.39
N GLU A 86 -15.55 12.45 10.17
CA GLU A 86 -16.48 11.35 9.98
C GLU A 86 -15.89 10.01 10.43
N LEU A 87 -14.60 9.77 10.17
CA LEU A 87 -13.89 8.62 10.75
C LEU A 87 -13.83 8.73 12.28
N MET A 88 -13.51 9.91 12.82
CA MET A 88 -13.40 10.09 14.27
C MET A 88 -14.71 9.84 15.02
N LYS A 89 -15.86 10.20 14.43
CA LYS A 89 -17.18 9.88 14.98
C LYS A 89 -17.44 8.37 15.08
N HIS A 90 -16.73 7.57 14.28
CA HIS A 90 -16.87 6.12 14.19
C HIS A 90 -15.72 5.34 14.88
N GLY A 91 -15.07 5.97 15.86
CA GLY A 91 -14.11 5.28 16.73
C GLY A 91 -12.67 5.25 16.23
N TYR A 92 -12.36 6.01 15.17
CA TYR A 92 -10.98 6.30 14.79
C TYR A 92 -10.45 7.41 15.68
N ALA A 93 -9.20 7.31 16.11
CA ALA A 93 -8.61 8.27 17.02
C ALA A 93 -7.21 8.70 16.58
N GLN A 94 -6.84 9.92 16.92
CA GLN A 94 -5.45 10.33 16.96
C GLN A 94 -4.96 10.13 18.41
N ARG A 95 -3.84 9.43 18.61
CA ARG A 95 -3.21 9.20 19.92
C ARG A 95 -1.86 9.89 19.98
N ASP A 96 -1.37 10.23 21.17
CA ASP A 96 -0.14 11.00 21.38
C ASP A 96 1.12 10.46 20.68
N GLN A 97 1.17 9.15 20.41
CA GLN A 97 2.32 8.48 19.78
C GLN A 97 2.20 8.42 18.24
N LEU A 98 1.08 8.85 17.67
CA LEU A 98 0.83 8.82 16.23
C LEU A 98 1.34 10.08 15.54
N ARG A 99 1.76 9.92 14.28
CA ARG A 99 2.12 11.07 13.45
C ARG A 99 0.85 11.84 13.08
N PRO A 100 0.93 13.16 12.82
CA PRO A 100 -0.23 13.99 12.49
C PRO A 100 -1.09 13.51 11.32
N PHE A 101 -0.56 12.65 10.45
CA PHE A 101 -1.25 12.09 9.29
C PHE A 101 -1.81 10.69 9.51
N GLN A 102 -1.93 10.27 10.76
CA GLN A 102 -2.34 8.92 11.12
C GLN A 102 -3.55 8.96 12.04
N LEU A 103 -4.52 8.10 11.76
CA LEU A 103 -5.52 7.67 12.72
C LEU A 103 -5.27 6.21 13.10
N VAL A 104 -5.77 5.80 14.25
CA VAL A 104 -5.81 4.39 14.66
C VAL A 104 -7.24 3.93 14.84
N ARG A 105 -7.50 2.68 14.43
CA ARG A 105 -8.74 1.96 14.70
C ARG A 105 -8.43 0.66 15.42
N SER A 106 -8.93 0.50 16.64
CA SER A 106 -8.78 -0.74 17.41
C SER A 106 -9.84 -1.75 16.98
N VAL A 107 -9.41 -2.93 16.54
CA VAL A 107 -10.27 -4.06 16.17
C VAL A 107 -10.21 -5.08 17.31
N LEU A 108 -11.35 -5.40 17.89
CA LEU A 108 -11.43 -6.41 18.94
C LEU A 108 -11.20 -7.80 18.34
N ALA A 109 -10.41 -8.62 19.03
CA ALA A 109 -10.23 -10.01 18.64
C ALA A 109 -11.48 -10.82 19.04
N PRO A 110 -11.88 -11.84 18.26
CA PRO A 110 -12.98 -12.73 18.63
C PRO A 110 -12.71 -13.56 19.90
N ASP A 111 -11.43 -13.88 20.19
CA ASP A 111 -11.04 -14.94 21.13
C ASP A 111 -10.14 -14.44 22.27
N ASP A 112 -10.64 -13.65 23.24
CA ASP A 112 -9.92 -13.10 24.43
C ASP A 112 -8.52 -12.48 24.19
N ASP A 113 -8.15 -12.36 22.94
CA ASP A 113 -6.87 -11.92 22.43
C ASP A 113 -6.79 -10.38 22.50
N PRO A 114 -5.59 -9.80 22.65
CA PRO A 114 -5.45 -8.33 22.73
C PRO A 114 -6.02 -7.64 21.49
N ALA A 115 -6.69 -6.50 21.63
CA ALA A 115 -7.16 -5.75 20.47
C ALA A 115 -6.01 -5.40 19.50
N ILE A 116 -6.30 -5.39 18.20
CA ILE A 116 -5.34 -5.01 17.16
C ILE A 116 -5.57 -3.55 16.80
N ASP A 117 -4.53 -2.73 16.96
CA ASP A 117 -4.54 -1.35 16.49
C ASP A 117 -4.11 -1.29 15.02
N VAL A 118 -5.06 -0.97 14.14
CA VAL A 118 -4.78 -0.74 12.72
C VAL A 118 -4.55 0.75 12.50
N ILE A 119 -3.39 1.09 11.94
CA ILE A 119 -3.05 2.46 11.58
C ILE A 119 -3.59 2.78 10.18
N VAL A 120 -4.14 3.98 10.02
CA VAL A 120 -4.59 4.53 8.74
C VAL A 120 -3.73 5.75 8.41
N ASP A 121 -2.92 5.64 7.37
CA ASP A 121 -2.04 6.69 6.87
C ASP A 121 -2.74 7.50 5.77
N PHE A 122 -2.82 8.82 5.95
CA PHE A 122 -3.45 9.73 5.00
C PHE A 122 -2.39 10.46 4.17
N LEU A 123 -2.33 10.08 2.90
CA LEU A 123 -1.31 10.52 1.96
C LEU A 123 -1.92 11.44 0.89
N MET A 124 -1.08 12.27 0.27
CA MET A 124 -1.46 13.07 -0.90
C MET A 124 -0.29 13.20 -1.86
N PRO A 125 -0.53 13.56 -3.13
CA PRO A 125 0.54 13.77 -4.10
C PRO A 125 1.59 14.78 -3.61
N ARG A 126 2.89 14.46 -3.77
CA ARG A 126 3.97 15.34 -3.30
C ARG A 126 3.89 16.75 -3.87
N ASN A 127 3.37 16.92 -5.08
CA ASN A 127 3.26 18.23 -5.73
C ASN A 127 1.87 18.88 -5.60
N ALA A 128 0.96 18.30 -4.80
CA ALA A 128 -0.37 18.86 -4.60
C ALA A 128 -0.31 20.28 -4.00
N THR A 129 -1.03 21.22 -4.61
CA THR A 129 -1.17 22.57 -4.04
C THR A 129 -2.32 22.54 -3.04
N ILE A 130 -2.05 22.88 -1.78
CA ILE A 130 -3.06 22.93 -0.71
C ILE A 130 -3.18 24.34 -0.15
N VAL A 131 -4.42 24.79 0.01
CA VAL A 131 -4.72 26.02 0.78
C VAL A 131 -4.61 25.67 2.26
N LYS A 132 -3.64 26.27 2.96
CA LYS A 132 -3.46 26.06 4.40
C LYS A 132 -4.41 26.97 5.19
N ASN A 133 -5.28 26.37 5.99
CA ASN A 133 -6.13 27.10 6.93
C ASN A 133 -5.34 27.52 8.18
N ARG A 134 -5.60 28.73 8.68
CA ARG A 134 -5.07 29.26 9.95
C ARG A 134 -6.22 29.85 10.77
N PRO A 135 -6.66 29.21 11.86
CA PRO A 135 -6.15 27.93 12.41
C PRO A 135 -6.46 26.73 11.50
N PRO A 136 -5.79 25.58 11.70
CA PRO A 136 -6.14 24.32 11.04
C PRO A 136 -7.61 23.95 11.28
N LEU A 137 -8.25 23.31 10.29
CA LEU A 137 -9.65 22.88 10.40
C LEU A 137 -9.83 21.65 11.29
N VAL A 138 -8.83 20.77 11.32
CA VAL A 138 -8.73 19.67 12.30
C VAL A 138 -7.49 19.93 13.13
N ALA A 139 -7.65 20.01 14.44
CA ALA A 139 -6.53 20.21 15.35
C ALA A 139 -5.57 19.02 15.27
N GLU A 140 -4.26 19.32 15.21
CA GLU A 140 -3.18 18.32 15.27
C GLU A 140 -3.15 17.28 14.13
N PHE A 141 -4.00 17.40 13.12
CA PHE A 141 -4.07 16.47 11.98
C PHE A 141 -3.54 17.09 10.67
N ALA A 142 -2.87 16.28 9.84
CA ALA A 142 -2.26 16.68 8.57
C ALA A 142 -2.29 15.55 7.53
N VAL A 143 -1.92 15.84 6.28
CA VAL A 143 -1.67 14.83 5.24
C VAL A 143 -0.19 14.75 4.92
N GLN A 144 0.30 13.55 4.67
CA GLN A 144 1.69 13.33 4.29
C GLN A 144 1.85 13.34 2.77
N ARG A 145 2.84 14.09 2.29
CA ARG A 145 3.20 14.11 0.86
C ARG A 145 3.92 12.82 0.48
N ALA A 146 3.46 12.17 -0.59
CA ALA A 146 4.03 10.93 -1.12
C ALA A 146 4.28 11.03 -2.64
N ASP A 147 5.39 10.46 -3.09
CA ASP A 147 5.75 10.39 -4.52
C ASP A 147 4.94 9.31 -5.24
N GLY A 148 4.47 9.61 -6.45
CA GLY A 148 3.63 8.70 -7.23
C GLY A 148 2.17 8.63 -6.77
N ALA A 149 1.81 9.24 -5.63
CA ALA A 149 0.43 9.24 -5.14
C ALA A 149 -0.56 9.98 -6.06
N ASP A 150 -0.07 10.82 -6.99
CA ASP A 150 -0.86 11.41 -8.08
C ASP A 150 -1.44 10.37 -9.04
N LEU A 151 -0.82 9.20 -9.15
CA LEU A 151 -1.30 8.12 -10.01
C LEU A 151 -2.49 7.38 -9.41
N ALA A 152 -2.64 7.40 -8.08
CA ALA A 152 -3.54 6.52 -7.35
C ALA A 152 -5.01 6.66 -7.75
N LEU A 153 -5.50 7.88 -7.88
CA LEU A 153 -6.89 8.17 -8.27
C LEU A 153 -7.09 8.19 -9.78
N ARG A 154 -6.03 8.48 -10.54
CA ARG A 154 -6.09 8.53 -12.01
C ARG A 154 -6.10 7.14 -12.63
N PHE A 155 -5.39 6.21 -12.01
CA PHE A 155 -5.29 4.82 -12.42
C PHE A 155 -5.70 3.94 -11.24
N HIS A 156 -7.00 3.73 -11.11
CA HIS A 156 -7.60 2.89 -10.07
C HIS A 156 -8.56 1.88 -10.67
N GLU A 157 -8.85 0.87 -9.87
CA GLU A 157 -9.88 -0.13 -10.10
C GLU A 157 -10.89 -0.02 -8.94
N LEU A 158 -12.18 -0.16 -9.25
CA LEU A 158 -13.22 -0.28 -8.23
C LEU A 158 -13.30 -1.75 -7.79
N VAL A 159 -12.98 -1.99 -6.53
CA VAL A 159 -12.92 -3.34 -5.96
C VAL A 159 -14.03 -3.51 -4.95
N VAL A 160 -14.79 -4.59 -5.11
CA VAL A 160 -15.76 -5.01 -4.10
C VAL A 160 -15.03 -5.79 -3.01
N VAL A 161 -15.11 -5.31 -1.78
CA VAL A 161 -14.56 -5.99 -0.59
C VAL A 161 -15.72 -6.45 0.29
N VAL A 162 -15.70 -7.73 0.65
CA VAL A 162 -16.68 -8.38 1.54
C VAL A 162 -15.98 -8.96 2.76
N GLY A 163 -16.56 -8.77 3.93
CA GLY A 163 -16.03 -9.31 5.17
C GLY A 163 -16.68 -8.72 6.43
N PRO A 164 -16.21 -9.15 7.61
CA PRO A 164 -16.70 -8.66 8.89
C PRO A 164 -16.27 -7.21 9.14
N MET A 165 -17.11 -6.41 9.78
CA MET A 165 -16.74 -5.08 10.27
C MET A 165 -16.17 -5.13 11.71
N PRO A 166 -15.38 -4.13 12.13
CA PRO A 166 -14.74 -4.16 13.45
C PRO A 166 -15.70 -4.23 14.63
N ASN A 167 -16.92 -3.69 14.49
CA ASN A 167 -17.97 -3.72 15.52
C ASN A 167 -19.01 -4.84 15.29
N GLY A 168 -18.70 -5.83 14.44
CA GLY A 168 -19.58 -6.95 14.11
C GLY A 168 -20.44 -6.73 12.86
N GLY A 169 -21.09 -7.81 12.41
CA GLY A 169 -21.80 -7.85 11.14
C GLY A 169 -20.88 -8.01 9.93
N THR A 170 -21.43 -8.48 8.82
CA THR A 170 -20.73 -8.57 7.53
C THR A 170 -21.20 -7.43 6.64
N ASN A 171 -20.28 -6.79 5.92
CA ASN A 171 -20.60 -5.75 4.96
C ASN A 171 -19.97 -6.03 3.59
N ARG A 172 -20.49 -5.36 2.56
CA ARG A 172 -20.01 -5.36 1.19
C ARG A 172 -19.88 -3.90 0.76
N VAL A 173 -18.65 -3.46 0.49
CA VAL A 173 -18.37 -2.11 0.01
C VAL A 173 -17.62 -2.14 -1.32
N GLU A 174 -17.78 -1.10 -2.12
CA GLU A 174 -16.97 -0.87 -3.31
C GLU A 174 -16.00 0.28 -3.00
N ILE A 175 -14.71 0.07 -3.23
CA ILE A 175 -13.66 1.03 -2.90
C ILE A 175 -12.69 1.16 -4.07
N ALA A 176 -12.21 2.38 -4.32
CA ALA A 176 -11.15 2.61 -5.29
C ALA A 176 -9.82 2.10 -4.73
N VAL A 177 -9.14 1.26 -5.50
CA VAL A 177 -7.82 0.71 -5.20
C VAL A 177 -6.89 1.10 -6.35
N CYS A 178 -5.70 1.65 -6.08
CA CYS A 178 -4.80 2.00 -7.18
C CYS A 178 -4.43 0.76 -7.99
N SER A 179 -4.29 0.92 -9.31
CA SER A 179 -3.95 -0.19 -10.18
C SER A 179 -2.54 -0.70 -9.90
N ILE A 180 -2.25 -1.95 -10.29
CA ILE A 180 -0.91 -2.54 -10.14
C ILE A 180 0.18 -1.69 -10.82
N PRO A 181 0.01 -1.17 -12.05
CA PRO A 181 0.97 -0.23 -12.64
C PRO A 181 1.24 1.00 -11.77
N ALA A 182 0.20 1.63 -11.22
CA ALA A 182 0.35 2.80 -10.35
C ALA A 182 1.08 2.43 -9.05
N LEU A 183 0.75 1.28 -8.45
CA LEU A 183 1.43 0.76 -7.27
C LEU A 183 2.93 0.55 -7.54
N LEU A 184 3.29 -0.07 -8.68
CA LEU A 184 4.69 -0.30 -9.03
C LEU A 184 5.47 1.02 -9.11
N ALA A 185 4.91 2.05 -9.73
CA ALA A 185 5.53 3.37 -9.75
C ALA A 185 5.75 3.92 -8.33
N MET A 186 4.73 3.90 -7.47
CA MET A 186 4.83 4.33 -6.06
C MET A 186 5.89 3.53 -5.28
N LYS A 187 5.94 2.21 -5.48
CA LYS A 187 6.93 1.34 -4.85
C LYS A 187 8.34 1.60 -5.36
N GLY A 188 8.51 1.97 -6.62
CA GLY A 188 9.80 2.44 -7.15
C GLY A 188 10.35 3.66 -6.41
N HIS A 189 9.51 4.66 -6.15
CA HIS A 189 9.89 5.81 -5.32
C HIS A 189 10.22 5.41 -3.87
N ALA A 190 9.39 4.55 -3.26
CA ALA A 190 9.64 4.07 -1.90
C ALA A 190 10.98 3.31 -1.81
N LEU A 191 11.24 2.40 -2.75
CA LEU A 191 12.46 1.59 -2.83
C LEU A 191 13.73 2.46 -2.99
N GLN A 192 13.60 3.63 -3.62
CA GLN A 192 14.69 4.60 -3.71
C GLN A 192 14.88 5.43 -2.43
N GLY A 193 13.78 5.75 -1.75
CA GLY A 193 13.75 6.72 -0.64
C GLY A 193 13.86 6.13 0.77
N ARG A 194 13.62 4.83 0.97
CA ARG A 194 13.67 4.20 2.29
C ARG A 194 14.24 2.78 2.28
N TYR A 195 14.72 2.35 3.46
CA TYR A 195 15.17 0.98 3.70
C TYR A 195 14.04 0.13 4.27
N LYS A 196 13.26 -0.50 3.39
CA LYS A 196 12.19 -1.43 3.76
C LYS A 196 12.15 -2.60 2.78
N GLN A 197 12.50 -3.79 3.23
CA GLN A 197 12.68 -4.95 2.34
C GLN A 197 11.38 -5.36 1.64
N LYS A 198 10.24 -5.17 2.31
CA LYS A 198 8.91 -5.42 1.75
C LYS A 198 8.64 -4.67 0.45
N ASP A 199 9.18 -3.47 0.25
CA ASP A 199 8.90 -2.71 -0.99
C ASP A 199 9.42 -3.45 -2.24
N ALA A 200 10.59 -4.11 -2.14
CA ALA A 200 11.10 -4.95 -3.22
C ALA A 200 10.27 -6.22 -3.41
N TYR A 201 9.80 -6.82 -2.30
CA TYR A 201 8.91 -7.97 -2.33
C TYR A 201 7.57 -7.64 -2.99
N ASP A 202 6.93 -6.53 -2.65
CA ASP A 202 5.63 -6.12 -3.22
C ASP A 202 5.75 -5.92 -4.75
N ILE A 203 6.85 -5.31 -5.22
CA ILE A 203 7.16 -5.15 -6.67
C ILE A 203 7.24 -6.52 -7.34
N TYR A 204 8.08 -7.40 -6.81
CA TYR A 204 8.28 -8.73 -7.34
C TYR A 204 6.98 -9.55 -7.33
N TYR A 205 6.25 -9.56 -6.21
CA TYR A 205 4.99 -10.26 -6.04
C TYR A 205 4.00 -9.83 -7.11
N CYS A 206 3.84 -8.51 -7.31
CA CYS A 206 2.89 -7.98 -8.29
C CYS A 206 3.22 -8.41 -9.71
N ILE A 207 4.50 -8.34 -10.11
CA ILE A 207 4.94 -8.71 -11.45
C ILE A 207 4.80 -10.23 -11.68
N ARG A 208 5.24 -11.02 -10.70
CA ARG A 208 5.19 -12.49 -10.77
C ARG A 208 3.75 -13.02 -10.83
N ASN A 209 2.85 -12.46 -10.04
CA ASN A 209 1.49 -12.95 -9.88
C ASN A 209 0.48 -12.25 -10.79
N TYR A 210 0.94 -11.35 -11.67
CA TYR A 210 0.03 -10.72 -12.62
C TYR A 210 -0.51 -11.73 -13.61
N ALA A 211 -1.83 -11.72 -13.84
CA ALA A 211 -2.45 -12.59 -14.82
C ALA A 211 -1.91 -12.28 -16.22
N GLY A 212 -1.40 -13.30 -16.91
CA GLY A 212 -0.74 -13.13 -18.22
C GLY A 212 0.76 -12.80 -18.14
N GLY A 213 1.32 -12.68 -16.93
CA GLY A 213 2.76 -12.57 -16.69
C GLY A 213 3.34 -11.15 -16.87
N PRO A 214 4.69 -11.03 -16.76
CA PRO A 214 5.41 -9.76 -16.80
C PRO A 214 5.13 -8.92 -18.06
N GLU A 215 5.01 -9.55 -19.22
CA GLU A 215 4.76 -8.89 -20.50
C GLU A 215 3.37 -8.26 -20.56
N ALA A 216 2.34 -8.98 -20.10
CA ALA A 216 0.97 -8.46 -20.04
C ALA A 216 0.87 -7.25 -19.10
N LEU A 217 1.55 -7.32 -17.94
CA LEU A 217 1.62 -6.19 -17.02
C LEU A 217 2.37 -4.99 -17.64
N ALA A 218 3.43 -5.24 -18.41
CA ALA A 218 4.17 -4.18 -19.08
C ALA A 218 3.27 -3.41 -20.08
N GLU A 219 2.40 -4.07 -20.83
CA GLU A 219 1.43 -3.40 -21.72
C GLU A 219 0.51 -2.44 -20.95
N LEU A 220 0.03 -2.84 -19.77
CA LEU A 220 -0.79 -1.98 -18.91
C LEU A 220 -0.02 -0.83 -18.25
N CYS A 221 1.31 -0.95 -18.15
CA CYS A 221 2.17 0.12 -17.66
C CYS A 221 2.43 1.20 -18.73
N LYS A 222 2.27 0.90 -20.02
CA LYS A 222 2.58 1.84 -21.12
C LYS A 222 1.80 3.16 -21.06
N PRO A 223 0.48 3.19 -20.80
CA PRO A 223 -0.25 4.46 -20.68
C PRO A 223 0.28 5.36 -19.57
N LEU A 224 0.81 4.78 -18.48
CA LEU A 224 1.37 5.53 -17.37
C LEU A 224 2.70 6.22 -17.72
N LEU A 225 3.38 5.84 -18.82
CA LEU A 225 4.61 6.49 -19.27
C LEU A 225 4.39 7.95 -19.72
N ALA A 226 3.13 8.38 -19.89
CA ALA A 226 2.79 9.80 -20.06
C ALA A 226 2.98 10.62 -18.76
N GLU A 227 3.09 9.95 -17.61
CA GLU A 227 3.20 10.58 -16.29
C GLU A 227 4.64 10.56 -15.78
N GLU A 228 5.17 11.75 -15.48
CA GLU A 228 6.55 11.90 -15.00
C GLU A 228 6.80 11.10 -13.70
N SER A 229 5.81 11.05 -12.81
CA SER A 229 5.88 10.28 -11.56
C SER A 229 6.00 8.78 -11.81
N ALA A 230 5.29 8.23 -12.80
CA ALA A 230 5.38 6.83 -13.17
C ALA A 230 6.72 6.48 -13.84
N VAL A 231 7.15 7.30 -14.81
CA VAL A 231 8.45 7.12 -15.49
C VAL A 231 9.59 7.08 -14.47
N LYS A 232 9.62 8.03 -13.52
CA LYS A 232 10.64 8.04 -12.45
C LYS A 232 10.54 6.81 -11.55
N GLY A 233 9.34 6.43 -11.15
CA GLY A 233 9.10 5.25 -10.31
C GLY A 233 9.64 3.98 -10.96
N TYR A 234 9.28 3.72 -12.22
CA TYR A 234 9.76 2.56 -12.97
C TYR A 234 11.27 2.59 -13.20
N ALA A 235 11.85 3.77 -13.47
CA ALA A 235 13.30 3.92 -13.59
C ALA A 235 14.04 3.59 -12.28
N PHE A 236 13.47 3.93 -11.12
CA PHE A 236 14.04 3.52 -9.84
C PHE A 236 14.00 2.00 -9.64
N ILE A 237 12.93 1.32 -10.05
CA ILE A 237 12.89 -0.15 -10.07
C ILE A 237 14.01 -0.69 -10.97
N ALA A 238 14.14 -0.15 -12.18
CA ALA A 238 15.17 -0.56 -13.13
C ALA A 238 16.58 -0.42 -12.55
N GLN A 239 16.86 0.65 -11.81
CA GLN A 239 18.14 0.84 -11.14
C GLN A 239 18.36 -0.17 -9.99
N LYS A 240 17.34 -0.43 -9.18
CA LYS A 240 17.47 -1.29 -7.99
C LYS A 240 17.50 -2.78 -8.30
N PHE A 241 16.98 -3.17 -9.47
CA PHE A 241 16.97 -4.55 -9.98
C PHE A 241 17.93 -4.72 -11.18
N GLU A 242 19.05 -3.99 -11.21
CA GLU A 242 20.02 -4.03 -12.32
C GLU A 242 20.65 -5.42 -12.54
N ALA A 243 20.98 -6.12 -11.46
CA ALA A 243 21.59 -7.45 -11.47
C ALA A 243 21.01 -8.33 -10.35
N ILE A 244 21.31 -9.63 -10.40
CA ILE A 244 20.85 -10.60 -9.39
C ILE A 244 21.31 -10.24 -7.97
N ASP A 245 22.50 -9.65 -7.82
CA ASP A 245 23.06 -9.24 -6.52
C ASP A 245 22.78 -7.77 -6.20
N SER A 246 21.97 -7.08 -7.00
CA SER A 246 21.53 -5.72 -6.71
C SER A 246 20.61 -5.68 -5.48
N TYR A 247 20.37 -4.46 -5.02
CA TYR A 247 19.58 -4.19 -3.81
C TYR A 247 18.19 -4.84 -3.84
N GLY A 248 17.45 -4.73 -4.95
CA GLY A 248 16.07 -5.22 -5.09
C GLY A 248 15.95 -6.73 -4.87
N PRO A 249 16.57 -7.57 -5.71
CA PRO A 249 16.50 -9.03 -5.54
C PRO A 249 17.03 -9.50 -4.18
N THR A 250 18.11 -8.88 -3.68
CA THR A 250 18.67 -9.20 -2.36
C THR A 250 17.68 -8.86 -1.23
N CYS A 251 16.93 -7.76 -1.34
CA CYS A 251 15.87 -7.43 -0.40
C CYS A 251 14.73 -8.45 -0.44
N VAL A 252 14.31 -8.89 -1.63
CA VAL A 252 13.29 -9.94 -1.76
C VAL A 252 13.75 -11.21 -1.05
N ARG A 253 14.96 -11.69 -1.33
CA ARG A 253 15.55 -12.87 -0.66
C ARG A 253 15.48 -12.73 0.85
N ARG A 254 16.06 -11.66 1.38
CA ARG A 254 16.17 -11.46 2.82
C ARG A 254 14.80 -11.29 3.49
N PHE A 255 13.81 -10.74 2.79
CA PHE A 255 12.46 -10.59 3.31
C PHE A 255 11.78 -11.95 3.53
N VAL A 256 12.03 -12.94 2.66
CA VAL A 256 11.35 -14.25 2.69
C VAL A 256 12.16 -15.39 3.29
N GLN A 257 13.50 -15.26 3.40
CA GLN A 257 14.43 -16.36 3.67
C GLN A 257 14.14 -17.16 4.96
N ASP A 258 13.50 -16.54 5.95
CA ASP A 258 13.21 -17.14 7.26
C ASP A 258 11.72 -17.53 7.40
N THR A 259 11.00 -17.68 6.29
CA THR A 259 9.55 -17.90 6.28
C THR A 259 9.13 -19.13 5.48
N SER A 260 7.95 -19.67 5.83
CA SER A 260 7.32 -20.79 5.11
C SER A 260 6.77 -20.41 3.73
N ILE A 261 6.71 -19.10 3.41
CA ILE A 261 6.28 -18.58 2.09
C ILE A 261 7.17 -19.12 0.97
N LEU A 262 8.39 -19.50 1.30
CA LEU A 262 9.34 -20.15 0.39
C LEU A 262 8.79 -21.42 -0.26
N ALA A 263 7.79 -22.08 0.33
CA ALA A 263 7.33 -23.41 -0.06
C ALA A 263 8.54 -24.36 -0.23
N ALA A 264 8.73 -24.92 -1.43
CA ALA A 264 9.85 -25.82 -1.76
C ALA A 264 11.09 -25.10 -2.34
N ARG A 265 11.09 -23.76 -2.45
CA ARG A 265 12.18 -22.99 -3.08
C ARG A 265 13.20 -22.48 -2.07
N THR A 266 14.48 -22.44 -2.46
CA THR A 266 15.54 -21.85 -1.63
C THR A 266 15.52 -20.31 -1.71
N PRO A 267 16.09 -19.60 -0.73
CA PRO A 267 16.25 -18.15 -0.80
C PRO A 267 16.95 -17.65 -2.08
N GLU A 268 17.96 -18.38 -2.58
CA GLU A 268 18.68 -18.05 -3.81
C GLU A 268 17.78 -18.19 -5.05
N GLN A 269 16.92 -19.20 -5.08
CA GLN A 269 15.94 -19.37 -6.16
C GLN A 269 14.94 -18.21 -6.18
N TRP A 270 14.53 -17.71 -5.01
CA TRP A 270 13.70 -16.50 -4.91
C TRP A 270 14.43 -15.26 -5.39
N GLN A 271 15.70 -15.08 -5.06
CA GLN A 271 16.51 -13.97 -5.56
C GLN A 271 16.61 -14.00 -7.10
N GLN A 272 16.92 -15.18 -7.65
CA GLN A 272 17.04 -15.39 -9.09
C GLN A 272 15.72 -15.12 -9.82
N ASP A 273 14.60 -15.62 -9.30
CA ASP A 273 13.28 -15.39 -9.88
C ASP A 273 12.87 -13.92 -9.73
N ALA A 274 13.14 -13.27 -8.59
CA ALA A 274 12.86 -11.85 -8.40
C ALA A 274 13.59 -10.96 -9.41
N PHE A 275 14.86 -11.25 -9.68
CA PHE A 275 15.58 -10.60 -10.76
C PHE A 275 14.94 -10.91 -12.13
N GLY A 276 14.71 -12.19 -12.45
CA GLY A 276 14.21 -12.61 -13.76
C GLY A 276 12.83 -12.04 -14.12
N GLN A 277 11.87 -12.06 -13.19
CA GLN A 277 10.52 -11.53 -13.40
C GLN A 277 10.54 -10.02 -13.64
N VAL A 278 11.29 -9.28 -12.82
CA VAL A 278 11.39 -7.82 -12.95
C VAL A 278 12.17 -7.43 -14.20
N ASP A 279 13.23 -8.18 -14.56
CA ASP A 279 13.98 -7.97 -15.79
C ASP A 279 13.11 -8.18 -17.04
N ALA A 280 12.30 -9.25 -17.09
CA ALA A 280 11.36 -9.50 -18.17
C ALA A 280 10.33 -8.37 -18.32
N TRP A 281 9.73 -7.93 -17.20
CA TRP A 281 8.79 -6.79 -17.18
C TRP A 281 9.46 -5.50 -17.70
N LEU A 282 10.68 -5.19 -17.25
CA LEU A 282 11.40 -3.98 -17.67
C LEU A 282 11.77 -4.00 -19.15
N ARG A 283 12.16 -5.16 -19.69
CA ARG A 283 12.44 -5.34 -21.13
C ARG A 283 11.18 -5.16 -21.97
N ALA A 284 10.07 -5.78 -21.55
CA ALA A 284 8.79 -5.65 -22.23
C ALA A 284 8.25 -4.20 -22.21
N LEU A 285 8.54 -3.45 -21.14
CA LEU A 285 8.20 -2.03 -21.03
C LEU A 285 9.14 -1.10 -21.81
N GLY A 286 10.25 -1.62 -22.34
CA GLY A 286 11.25 -0.84 -23.09
C GLY A 286 12.18 0.00 -22.20
N LEU A 287 12.28 -0.31 -20.91
CA LEU A 287 13.16 0.38 -19.95
C LEU A 287 14.49 -0.36 -19.74
N ARG A 288 14.69 -1.50 -20.39
CA ARG A 288 15.93 -2.28 -20.36
C ARG A 288 16.17 -2.96 -21.71
N ASN A 289 17.42 -2.91 -22.16
CA ASN A 289 17.87 -3.51 -23.42
C ASN A 289 18.34 -4.94 -23.25
#